data_AF-A0A7S2TW72-F1
#
_entry.id   AF-A0A7S2TW72-F1
#
_cell.length_a   1.000
_cell.length_b   1.000
_cell.length_c   1.000
_cell.angle_alpha   90.00
_cell.angle_beta   90.00
_cell.angle_gamma   90.00
#
_symmetry.space_group_name_H-M   'P 1'
#
loop_
_entity.id
_entity.type
_entity.pdbx_description
1 polymer ?
#
loop_
_entity_poly.entity_id
_entity_poly.type
_entity_poly.pdbx_seq_one_letter_code
_entity_poly.pdbx_strand_id
1 'polypeptide(L)'
;NYPVWGGSLAAPAASTVAISLDVVRGWAIANNQTEKGWMVAEQLIGAQGHDIIGYTPRPGQAVAWAAATLAHGATHLLFFRYRAAVFGQEQFCYGVLDHTDDPGEGRKWIEAKATYALARTHAPLWLAPPRARVAVLYSTDNIFAWSAQPQADNFDFLNEAHRLYRPFWRNGV
;
A
#
# COMPACT_ATOMS: atom_id res chain seq x y z
N ASN A 1 -2.47 2.37 2.95
CA ASN A 1 -2.10 1.64 1.73
C ASN A 1 -3.34 1.03 1.10
N TYR A 2 -3.91 1.76 0.14
CA TYR A 2 -5.04 1.34 -0.67
C TYR A 2 -4.61 1.34 -2.14
N PRO A 3 -4.06 0.22 -2.66
CA PRO A 3 -3.59 0.14 -4.05
C PRO A 3 -4.68 0.42 -5.08
N VAL A 4 -5.93 0.19 -4.70
CA VAL A 4 -7.12 0.53 -5.47
C VAL A 4 -8.01 1.39 -4.58
N TRP A 5 -8.63 2.41 -5.16
CA TRP A 5 -9.52 3.34 -4.46
C TRP A 5 -10.60 3.88 -5.39
N GLY A 6 -11.75 4.26 -4.83
CA GLY A 6 -12.91 4.72 -5.59
C GLY A 6 -13.31 3.74 -6.69
N GLY A 7 -13.90 4.23 -7.77
CA GLY A 7 -14.35 3.42 -8.93
C GLY A 7 -13.23 2.78 -9.79
N SER A 8 -12.06 2.47 -9.23
CA SER A 8 -10.98 1.79 -9.92
C SER A 8 -11.46 0.48 -10.55
N LEU A 9 -11.23 0.29 -11.85
CA LEU A 9 -11.63 -0.92 -12.59
C LEU A 9 -10.56 -2.03 -12.57
N ALA A 10 -9.31 -1.68 -12.30
CA ALA A 10 -8.19 -2.60 -12.25
C ALA A 10 -7.17 -2.15 -11.19
N ALA A 11 -6.36 -3.10 -10.73
CA ALA A 11 -5.21 -2.79 -9.90
C ALA A 11 -4.12 -2.07 -10.71
N PRO A 12 -3.41 -1.09 -10.12
CA PRO A 12 -2.25 -0.48 -10.77
C PRO A 12 -1.10 -1.48 -10.88
N ALA A 13 -0.06 -1.11 -11.63
CA ALA A 13 1.18 -1.87 -11.65
C ALA A 13 1.78 -1.94 -10.22
N ALA A 14 2.31 -3.10 -9.83
CA ALA A 14 2.89 -3.29 -8.49
C ALA A 14 3.98 -2.25 -8.16
N SER A 15 4.78 -1.86 -9.15
CA SER A 15 5.79 -0.79 -9.04
C SER A 15 5.21 0.58 -8.65
N THR A 16 3.94 0.88 -8.96
CA THR A 16 3.28 2.13 -8.58
C THR A 16 2.99 2.16 -7.08
N VAL A 17 2.61 1.02 -6.50
CA VAL A 17 2.47 0.87 -5.04
C VAL A 17 3.84 0.90 -4.38
N ALA A 18 4.82 0.20 -4.96
CA ALA A 18 6.17 0.07 -4.43
C ALA A 18 6.88 1.42 -4.25
N ILE A 19 6.82 2.31 -5.24
CA ILE A 19 7.43 3.65 -5.12
C ILE A 19 6.79 4.46 -3.97
N SER A 20 5.46 4.37 -3.77
CA SER A 20 4.81 5.05 -2.65
C SER A 20 5.27 4.52 -1.29
N LEU A 21 5.48 3.21 -1.15
CA LEU A 21 6.02 2.59 0.06
C LEU A 21 7.47 3.04 0.31
N ASP A 22 8.30 3.10 -0.74
CA ASP A 22 9.69 3.56 -0.65
C ASP A 22 9.80 5.06 -0.31
N VAL A 23 8.88 5.90 -0.80
CA VAL A 23 8.79 7.33 -0.41
C VAL A 23 8.47 7.46 1.07
N VAL A 24 7.48 6.73 1.59
CA VAL A 24 7.15 6.74 3.02
C VAL A 24 8.32 6.26 3.87
N ARG A 25 9.02 5.20 3.43
CA ARG A 25 10.27 4.76 4.08
C ARG A 25 11.32 5.87 4.07
N GLY A 26 11.50 6.57 2.95
CA GLY A 26 12.44 7.69 2.82
C GLY A 26 12.13 8.81 3.83
N TRP A 27 10.86 9.18 3.99
CA TRP A 27 10.45 10.16 5.00
C TRP A 27 10.71 9.68 6.43
N ALA A 28 10.44 8.40 6.73
CA ALA A 28 10.74 7.84 8.05
C ALA A 28 12.25 7.90 8.37
N ILE A 29 13.10 7.60 7.38
CA ILE A 29 14.56 7.73 7.50
C ILE A 29 14.96 9.19 7.75
N ALA A 30 14.44 10.12 6.95
CA ALA A 30 14.74 11.55 7.08
C ALA A 30 14.32 12.14 8.44
N ASN A 31 13.31 11.57 9.09
CA ASN A 31 12.82 11.97 10.41
C ASN A 31 13.42 11.15 11.58
N ASN A 32 14.53 10.44 11.35
CA ASN A 32 15.20 9.59 12.36
C ASN A 32 14.28 8.52 13.00
N GLN A 33 13.26 8.05 12.28
CA GLN A 33 12.36 6.98 12.74
C GLN A 33 12.89 5.58 12.42
N THR A 34 14.17 5.46 12.04
CA THR A 34 14.78 4.22 11.54
C THR A 34 14.85 3.10 12.57
N GLU A 35 14.99 3.41 13.86
CA GLU A 35 15.07 2.40 14.93
C GLU A 35 13.73 1.73 15.24
N LYS A 36 12.61 2.41 14.97
CA LYS A 36 11.25 1.90 15.20
C LYS A 36 10.58 1.39 13.91
N GLY A 37 11.14 1.76 12.76
CA GLY A 37 10.54 1.57 11.44
C GLY A 37 9.31 2.45 11.21
N TRP A 38 8.59 2.19 10.12
CA TRP A 38 7.37 2.89 9.75
C TRP A 38 6.18 1.94 9.65
N MET A 39 4.97 2.48 9.76
CA MET A 39 3.74 1.69 9.80
C MET A 39 2.82 1.99 8.62
N VAL A 40 2.10 0.96 8.16
CA VAL A 40 0.88 1.13 7.39
C VAL A 40 -0.30 1.03 8.35
N ALA A 41 -0.86 2.19 8.69
CA ALA A 41 -2.01 2.30 9.59
C ALA A 41 -3.28 1.63 9.04
N GLU A 42 -3.42 1.58 7.72
CA GLU A 42 -4.57 1.00 7.05
C GLU A 42 -4.12 0.27 5.79
N GLN A 43 -4.27 -1.04 5.74
CA GLN A 43 -4.03 -1.88 4.58
C GLN A 43 -5.36 -2.40 4.06
N LEU A 44 -5.58 -2.25 2.76
CA LEU A 44 -6.75 -2.80 2.08
C LEU A 44 -6.73 -4.34 2.10
N ILE A 45 -7.88 -4.94 2.42
CA ILE A 45 -8.13 -6.39 2.27
C ILE A 45 -9.40 -6.71 1.46
N GLY A 46 -10.41 -5.83 1.52
CA GLY A 46 -11.66 -5.92 0.76
C GLY A 46 -11.86 -4.73 -0.17
N ALA A 47 -12.92 -4.79 -0.98
CA ALA A 47 -13.34 -3.65 -1.79
C ALA A 47 -13.64 -2.44 -0.89
N GLN A 48 -13.29 -1.24 -1.35
CA GLN A 48 -13.60 0.00 -0.67
C GLN A 48 -14.73 0.72 -1.39
N GLY A 49 -15.63 1.33 -0.63
CA GLY A 49 -16.83 1.98 -1.14
C GLY A 49 -17.15 3.26 -0.40
N HIS A 50 -16.13 4.09 -0.12
CA HIS A 50 -16.29 5.39 0.54
C HIS A 50 -17.15 6.35 -0.29
N ASP A 51 -16.92 6.37 -1.61
CA ASP A 51 -17.71 7.14 -2.58
C ASP A 51 -18.38 6.21 -3.61
N ILE A 52 -17.54 5.47 -4.33
CA ILE A 52 -17.94 4.50 -5.36
C ILE A 52 -17.23 3.20 -5.03
N ILE A 53 -17.98 2.09 -5.04
CA ILE A 53 -17.40 0.76 -4.81
C ILE A 53 -16.40 0.46 -5.93
N GLY A 54 -15.17 0.20 -5.50
CA GLY A 54 -14.06 -0.06 -6.39
C GLY A 54 -13.78 -1.52 -6.68
N TYR A 55 -12.61 -1.73 -7.27
CA TYR A 55 -12.04 -3.02 -7.54
C TYR A 55 -12.05 -3.94 -6.31
N THR A 56 -12.68 -5.11 -6.45
CA THR A 56 -12.62 -6.19 -5.45
C THR A 56 -11.33 -6.99 -5.63
N PRO A 57 -10.47 -7.09 -4.59
CA PRO A 57 -9.24 -7.88 -4.67
C PRO A 57 -9.51 -9.32 -5.07
N ARG A 58 -8.71 -9.84 -6.00
CA ARG A 58 -8.76 -11.26 -6.41
C ARG A 58 -8.14 -12.14 -5.32
N PRO A 59 -8.46 -13.45 -5.28
CA PRO A 59 -7.88 -14.35 -4.29
C PRO A 59 -6.35 -14.22 -4.23
N GLY A 60 -5.80 -14.05 -3.03
CA GLY A 60 -4.38 -13.87 -2.75
C GLY A 60 -3.81 -12.47 -3.03
N GLN A 61 -4.55 -11.58 -3.68
CA GLN A 61 -4.04 -10.26 -4.04
C GLN A 61 -3.82 -9.35 -2.82
N ALA A 62 -4.71 -9.41 -1.83
CA ALA A 62 -4.54 -8.69 -0.58
C ALA A 62 -3.30 -9.18 0.19
N VAL A 63 -3.06 -10.50 0.18
CA VAL A 63 -1.84 -11.10 0.76
C VAL A 63 -0.60 -10.59 0.05
N ALA A 64 -0.60 -10.56 -1.29
CA ALA A 64 0.52 -10.07 -2.08
C ALA A 64 0.83 -8.59 -1.80
N TRP A 65 -0.20 -7.74 -1.69
CA TRP A 65 -0.02 -6.33 -1.35
C TRP A 65 0.50 -6.14 0.08
N ALA A 66 -0.02 -6.88 1.05
CA ALA A 66 0.46 -6.82 2.42
C ALA A 66 1.92 -7.33 2.54
N ALA A 67 2.27 -8.41 1.84
CA ALA A 67 3.63 -8.90 1.77
C ALA A 67 4.58 -7.88 1.13
N ALA A 68 4.16 -7.20 0.07
CA ALA A 68 4.94 -6.11 -0.54
C ALA A 68 5.16 -4.96 0.46
N THR A 69 4.13 -4.55 1.21
CA THR A 69 4.27 -3.55 2.27
C THR A 69 5.38 -3.92 3.27
N LEU A 70 5.37 -5.17 3.77
CA LEU A 70 6.41 -5.65 4.69
C LEU A 70 7.79 -5.69 4.02
N ALA A 71 7.88 -6.23 2.81
CA ALA A 71 9.14 -6.32 2.06
C ALA A 71 9.78 -4.95 1.75
N HIS A 72 8.99 -3.88 1.64
CA HIS A 72 9.48 -2.51 1.50
C HIS A 72 9.88 -1.86 2.85
N GLY A 73 9.85 -2.61 3.95
CA GLY A 73 10.43 -2.23 5.24
C GLY A 73 9.45 -1.66 6.26
N ALA A 74 8.14 -1.81 6.05
CA ALA A 74 7.15 -1.47 7.08
C ALA A 74 7.30 -2.43 8.27
N THR A 75 7.41 -1.89 9.48
CA THR A 75 7.53 -2.70 10.70
C THR A 75 6.16 -3.14 11.24
N HIS A 76 5.10 -2.43 10.84
CA HIS A 76 3.73 -2.66 11.30
C HIS A 76 2.74 -2.49 10.15
N LEU A 77 1.69 -3.32 10.15
CA LEU A 77 0.61 -3.30 9.17
C LEU A 77 -0.70 -3.67 9.84
N LEU A 78 -1.71 -2.82 9.67
CA LEU A 78 -3.06 -3.05 10.18
C LEU A 78 -4.03 -3.13 9.01
N PHE A 79 -4.82 -4.20 8.93
CA PHE A 79 -5.93 -4.23 7.98
C PHE A 79 -7.02 -3.28 8.43
N PHE A 80 -7.42 -2.38 7.54
CA PHE A 80 -8.65 -1.61 7.72
C PHE A 80 -9.76 -2.31 6.94
N ARG A 81 -10.84 -2.77 7.58
CA ARG A 81 -11.20 -2.77 9.01
C ARG A 81 -11.40 -4.21 9.48
N TYR A 82 -11.69 -4.43 10.76
CA TYR A 82 -11.98 -5.79 11.24
C TYR A 82 -13.27 -6.35 10.63
N ARG A 83 -14.38 -5.62 10.74
CA ARG A 83 -15.70 -5.99 10.18
C ARG A 83 -16.32 -4.80 9.46
N ALA A 84 -16.93 -5.05 8.29
CA ALA A 84 -17.71 -4.06 7.56
C ALA A 84 -18.80 -3.44 8.45
N ALA A 85 -18.97 -2.12 8.37
CA ALA A 85 -20.01 -1.42 9.13
C ALA A 85 -21.39 -1.69 8.51
N VAL A 86 -22.43 -1.80 9.34
CA VAL A 86 -23.80 -2.05 8.83
C VAL A 86 -24.58 -0.78 8.51
N PHE A 87 -24.00 0.40 8.75
CA PHE A 87 -24.55 1.72 8.42
C PHE A 87 -23.44 2.78 8.38
N GLY A 88 -23.76 3.94 7.81
CA GLY A 88 -22.87 5.10 7.70
C GLY A 88 -22.09 5.15 6.38
N GLN A 89 -21.24 6.17 6.23
CA GLN A 89 -20.54 6.46 4.97
C GLN A 89 -19.68 5.28 4.48
N GLU A 90 -19.14 4.50 5.41
CA GLU A 90 -18.20 3.40 5.11
C GLU A 90 -18.84 2.01 5.19
N GLN A 91 -20.18 1.90 5.12
CA GLN A 91 -20.84 0.59 5.15
C GLN A 91 -20.36 -0.33 4.02
N PHE A 92 -19.92 0.22 2.89
CA PHE A 92 -19.35 -0.57 1.78
C PHE A 92 -17.81 -0.59 1.75
N CYS A 93 -17.15 -0.14 2.82
CA CYS A 93 -15.72 -0.36 3.03
C CYS A 93 -15.51 -1.71 3.71
N TYR A 94 -15.27 -2.75 2.91
CA TYR A 94 -15.19 -4.12 3.40
C TYR A 94 -13.88 -4.41 4.14
N GLY A 95 -14.01 -5.08 5.29
CA GLY A 95 -12.91 -5.44 6.18
C GLY A 95 -12.48 -6.89 6.05
N VAL A 96 -11.86 -7.43 7.11
CA VAL A 96 -11.52 -8.86 7.22
C VAL A 96 -12.78 -9.71 7.20
N LEU A 97 -13.85 -9.25 7.85
CA LEU A 97 -15.19 -9.82 7.84
C LEU A 97 -16.16 -8.92 7.08
N ASP A 98 -17.00 -9.50 6.22
CA ASP A 98 -18.15 -8.82 5.63
C ASP A 98 -19.29 -8.65 6.65
N HIS A 99 -20.40 -8.04 6.22
CA HIS A 99 -21.56 -7.78 7.08
C HIS A 99 -22.08 -9.05 7.77
N THR A 100 -22.13 -10.15 7.02
CA THR A 100 -22.78 -11.40 7.43
C THR A 100 -21.80 -12.52 7.74
N ASP A 101 -20.50 -12.30 7.55
CA ASP A 101 -19.49 -13.35 7.81
C ASP A 101 -19.44 -13.67 9.30
N ASP A 102 -19.46 -14.96 9.64
CA ASP A 102 -19.15 -15.40 10.99
C ASP A 102 -17.64 -15.31 11.26
N PRO A 103 -17.21 -14.98 12.50
CA PRO A 103 -15.79 -14.97 12.83
C PRO A 103 -15.17 -16.35 12.60
N GLY A 104 -14.07 -16.42 11.85
CA GLY A 104 -13.50 -17.72 11.46
C GLY A 104 -13.67 -18.04 9.98
N GLU A 105 -14.65 -17.41 9.33
CA GLU A 105 -15.12 -17.77 7.99
C GLU A 105 -14.77 -16.71 6.93
N GLY A 106 -15.00 -17.08 5.68
CA GLY A 106 -14.77 -16.18 4.54
C GLY A 106 -13.32 -16.14 4.06
N ARG A 107 -13.16 -15.84 2.77
CA ARG A 107 -11.84 -15.79 2.10
C ARG A 107 -10.90 -14.78 2.76
N LYS A 108 -11.39 -13.58 3.08
CA LYS A 108 -10.58 -12.48 3.61
C LYS A 108 -10.04 -12.79 5.01
N TRP A 109 -10.80 -13.48 5.85
CA TRP A 109 -10.31 -13.99 7.13
C TRP A 109 -9.15 -14.97 6.96
N ILE A 110 -9.28 -15.93 6.03
CA ILE A 110 -8.24 -16.91 5.73
C ILE A 110 -6.99 -16.22 5.20
N GLU A 111 -7.15 -15.25 4.29
CA GLU A 111 -6.05 -14.46 3.74
C GLU A 111 -5.37 -13.55 4.78
N ALA A 112 -6.13 -12.95 5.70
CA ALA A 112 -5.58 -12.17 6.81
C ALA A 112 -4.72 -13.05 7.73
N LYS A 113 -5.23 -14.23 8.13
CA LYS A 113 -4.47 -15.22 8.91
C LYS A 113 -3.21 -15.65 8.18
N ALA A 114 -3.31 -15.96 6.89
CA ALA A 114 -2.17 -16.37 6.07
C ALA A 114 -1.11 -15.25 5.99
N THR A 115 -1.54 -13.99 5.86
CA THR A 115 -0.64 -12.82 5.89
C THR A 115 0.11 -12.73 7.21
N TYR A 116 -0.58 -12.86 8.35
CA TYR A 116 0.07 -12.83 9.65
C TYR A 116 1.00 -14.02 9.90
N ALA A 117 0.63 -15.21 9.43
CA ALA A 117 1.50 -16.38 9.48
C ALA A 117 2.78 -16.14 8.66
N LEU A 118 2.63 -15.68 7.41
CA LEU A 118 3.75 -15.32 6.53
C LEU A 118 4.66 -14.28 7.18
N ALA A 119 4.09 -13.22 7.77
CA ALA A 119 4.85 -12.19 8.46
C ALA A 119 5.66 -12.76 9.64
N ARG A 120 5.07 -13.63 10.46
CA ARG A 120 5.77 -14.27 11.59
C ARG A 120 6.87 -15.20 11.13
N THR A 121 6.59 -16.05 10.14
CA THR A 121 7.54 -17.02 9.59
C THR A 121 8.76 -16.33 8.98
N HIS A 122 8.57 -15.18 8.34
CA HIS A 122 9.63 -14.44 7.67
C HIS A 122 10.07 -13.17 8.40
N ALA A 123 9.79 -13.05 9.71
CA ALA A 123 10.16 -11.88 10.53
C ALA A 123 11.60 -11.38 10.33
N PRO A 124 12.64 -12.24 10.36
CA PRO A 124 14.02 -11.78 10.14
C PRO A 124 14.28 -11.14 8.77
N LEU A 125 13.48 -11.49 7.74
CA LEU A 125 13.66 -10.98 6.39
C LEU A 125 13.16 -9.54 6.25
N TRP A 126 11.91 -9.28 6.65
CA TRP A 126 11.29 -7.97 6.43
C TRP A 126 11.58 -6.94 7.55
N LEU A 127 12.03 -7.40 8.72
CA LEU A 127 12.55 -6.52 9.78
C LEU A 127 14.01 -6.12 9.56
N ALA A 128 14.71 -6.75 8.61
CA ALA A 128 16.07 -6.35 8.26
C ALA A 128 16.08 -4.95 7.61
N PRO A 129 17.02 -4.05 7.99
CA PRO A 129 17.12 -2.75 7.34
C PRO A 129 17.37 -2.89 5.83
N PRO A 130 16.52 -2.29 4.96
CA PRO A 130 16.72 -2.36 3.53
C PRO A 130 17.99 -1.59 3.12
N ARG A 131 18.76 -2.17 2.19
CA ARG A 131 19.98 -1.56 1.65
C ARG A 131 19.77 -1.11 0.21
N ALA A 132 19.41 0.15 0.03
CA ALA A 132 19.27 0.75 -1.29
C ALA A 132 20.61 1.27 -1.81
N ARG A 133 20.88 1.07 -3.11
CA ARG A 133 22.04 1.65 -3.82
C ARG A 133 21.66 2.82 -4.75
N VAL A 134 20.36 3.09 -4.84
CA VAL A 134 19.77 4.10 -5.72
C VAL A 134 18.83 4.95 -4.87
N ALA A 135 18.80 6.25 -5.16
CA ALA A 135 17.89 7.19 -4.53
C ALA A 135 17.01 7.85 -5.60
N VAL A 136 15.73 8.03 -5.28
CA VAL A 136 14.81 8.88 -6.05
C VAL A 136 14.59 10.14 -5.23
N LEU A 137 14.85 11.30 -5.84
CA LEU A 137 14.61 12.59 -5.20
C LEU A 137 13.12 12.95 -5.32
N TYR A 138 12.47 13.13 -4.17
CA TYR A 138 11.08 13.53 -4.07
C TYR A 138 10.99 14.84 -3.29
N SER A 139 10.51 15.91 -3.95
CA SER A 139 10.37 17.24 -3.35
C SER A 139 8.93 17.71 -3.46
N THR A 140 8.26 17.84 -2.30
CA THR A 140 6.89 18.35 -2.22
C THR A 140 6.81 19.79 -2.74
N ASP A 141 7.81 20.62 -2.44
CA ASP A 141 7.87 22.01 -2.90
C ASP A 141 7.93 22.09 -4.43
N ASN A 142 8.71 21.22 -5.08
CA ASN A 142 8.77 21.18 -6.54
C ASN A 142 7.44 20.70 -7.15
N ILE A 143 6.81 19.69 -6.55
CA ILE A 143 5.49 19.20 -7.00
C ILE A 143 4.47 20.33 -6.96
N PHE A 144 4.45 21.12 -5.88
CA PHE A 144 3.56 22.27 -5.76
C PHE A 144 3.89 23.39 -6.74
N ALA A 145 5.18 23.69 -6.96
CA ALA A 145 5.61 24.69 -7.93
C ALA A 145 5.17 24.32 -9.36
N TRP A 146 5.35 23.06 -9.78
CA TRP A 146 4.90 22.59 -11.10
C TRP A 146 3.39 22.55 -11.24
N SER A 147 2.66 22.26 -10.16
CA SER A 147 1.19 22.32 -10.16
C SER A 147 0.68 23.77 -10.28
N ALA A 148 1.37 24.72 -9.64
CA ALA A 148 1.01 26.13 -9.67
C ALA A 148 1.31 26.79 -11.03
N GLN A 149 2.39 26.38 -11.69
CA GLN A 149 2.76 26.87 -13.02
C GLN A 149 3.08 25.72 -13.98
N PRO A 150 2.04 25.09 -14.57
CA PRO A 150 2.21 24.01 -15.54
C PRO A 150 3.02 24.48 -16.76
N GLN A 151 4.07 23.75 -17.13
CA GLN A 151 4.92 24.07 -18.29
C GLN A 151 4.58 23.23 -19.53
N ALA A 152 3.99 22.04 -19.33
CA ALA A 152 3.59 21.13 -20.41
C ALA A 152 2.36 20.32 -19.98
N ASP A 153 1.40 20.13 -20.88
CA ASP A 153 0.13 19.46 -20.59
C ASP A 153 0.28 17.99 -20.17
N ASN A 154 1.35 17.34 -20.60
CA ASN A 154 1.62 15.93 -20.34
C ASN A 154 2.64 15.70 -19.20
N PHE A 155 3.11 16.76 -18.53
CA PHE A 155 4.04 16.62 -17.43
C PHE A 155 3.29 16.29 -16.14
N ASP A 156 3.49 15.07 -15.64
CA ASP A 156 3.07 14.67 -14.31
C ASP A 156 4.27 14.09 -13.55
N PHE A 157 4.64 14.72 -12.44
CA PHE A 157 5.84 14.35 -11.70
C PHE A 157 5.77 12.90 -11.17
N LEU A 158 4.61 12.46 -10.70
CA LEU A 158 4.47 11.12 -10.12
C LEU A 158 4.66 10.04 -11.19
N ASN A 159 4.12 10.26 -12.39
CA ASN A 159 4.31 9.38 -13.55
C ASN A 159 5.77 9.37 -14.00
N GLU A 160 6.44 10.52 -14.06
CA GLU A 160 7.86 10.59 -14.43
C GLU A 160 8.77 9.93 -13.38
N ALA A 161 8.49 10.15 -12.09
CA ALA A 161 9.19 9.49 -11.00
C ALA A 161 9.01 7.97 -11.07
N HIS A 162 7.78 7.50 -11.31
CA HIS A 162 7.49 6.08 -11.50
C HIS A 162 8.19 5.49 -12.72
N ARG A 163 8.21 6.21 -13.85
CA ARG A 163 8.90 5.81 -15.08
C ARG A 163 10.40 5.56 -14.85
N LEU A 164 11.05 6.43 -14.07
CA LEU A 164 12.47 6.30 -13.70
C LEU A 164 12.73 5.24 -12.62
N TYR A 165 11.79 5.06 -11.69
CA TYR A 165 11.86 4.06 -10.62
C TYR A 165 11.69 2.62 -11.12
N ARG A 166 10.73 2.41 -12.03
CA ARG A 166 10.28 1.07 -12.45
C ARG A 166 11.39 0.14 -12.95
N PRO A 167 12.39 0.58 -13.73
CA PRO A 167 13.50 -0.27 -14.15
C PRO A 167 14.31 -0.83 -12.96
N PHE A 168 14.56 -0.04 -11.92
CA PHE A 168 15.29 -0.50 -10.72
C PHE A 168 14.47 -1.53 -9.95
N TRP A 169 13.20 -1.23 -9.69
CA TRP A 169 12.27 -2.16 -9.03
C TRP A 169 12.17 -3.50 -9.77
N ARG A 170 12.06 -3.49 -11.10
CA ARG A 170 11.99 -4.71 -11.93
C ARG A 170 13.26 -5.57 -11.82
N ASN A 171 14.41 -4.97 -11.53
CA ASN A 171 15.69 -5.65 -11.37
C ASN A 171 16.04 -5.94 -9.89
N GLY A 172 15.13 -5.66 -8.95
CA GLY A 172 15.35 -5.90 -7.52
C GLY A 172 16.47 -5.04 -6.92
N VAL A 173 16.64 -3.81 -7.43
CA VAL A 173 17.65 -2.84 -6.95
C VAL A 173 17.08 -1.89 -5.91
#